data_AF-A0A1Y3BGZ7-F1
#
_entry.id   AF-A0A1Y3BGZ7-F1
#
_cell.length_a   1.000
_cell.length_b   1.000
_cell.length_c   1.000
_cell.angle_alpha   90.00
_cell.angle_beta   90.00
_cell.angle_gamma   90.00
#
_symmetry.space_group_name_H-M   'P 1'
#
loop_
_entity.id
_entity.type
_entity.pdbx_description
1 polymer ?
#
loop_
_entity_poly.entity_id
_entity_poly.type
_entity_poly.pdbx_seq_one_letter_code
_entity_poly.pdbx_strand_id
1 'polypeptide(L)'
;MGKLYGNDFSQTTISRFEALNLSFKNMCKLKPLLKRWLEDADASLNNPTGTISIPSPAALAQMPEAVSGRRRKKRTSIETTVRVSLESAFIQNPKPTSEEICMLADALCMEK
;
A
#
# COMPACT_ATOMS: atom_id res chain seq x y z
N MET A 1 11.23 4.75 -0.49
CA MET A 1 11.10 3.92 0.73
C MET A 1 10.87 2.43 0.44
N GLY A 2 10.34 2.07 -0.73
CA GLY A 2 9.73 0.77 -1.01
C GLY A 2 10.67 -0.31 -1.51
N LYS A 3 11.97 0.00 -1.62
CA LYS A 3 12.99 -1.01 -1.96
C LYS A 3 13.41 -1.84 -0.75
N LEU A 4 13.29 -1.32 0.47
CA LEU A 4 13.67 -2.03 1.70
C LEU A 4 12.51 -2.78 2.36
N TYR A 5 11.26 -2.29 2.28
CA TYR A 5 10.14 -2.79 3.10
C TYR A 5 8.98 -3.41 2.29
N GLY A 6 9.19 -3.71 1.01
CA GLY A 6 8.19 -4.37 0.15
C GLY A 6 6.99 -3.50 -0.27
N ASN A 7 6.71 -2.41 0.46
CA ASN A 7 5.73 -1.38 0.12
C ASN A 7 6.26 0.00 0.55
N ASP A 8 6.21 0.99 -0.33
CA ASP A 8 6.43 2.40 0.04
C ASP A 8 5.34 2.87 1.01
N PHE A 9 5.71 3.48 2.13
CA PHE A 9 4.78 4.28 2.91
C PHE A 9 4.44 5.56 2.13
N SER A 10 3.16 5.84 1.95
CA SER A 10 2.75 7.11 1.32
C SER A 10 2.92 8.28 2.28
N GLN A 11 3.16 9.48 1.75
CA GLN A 11 3.23 10.71 2.55
C GLN A 11 1.99 10.88 3.44
N THR A 12 0.79 10.59 2.92
CA THR A 12 -0.46 10.61 3.70
C THR A 12 -0.44 9.63 4.88
N THR A 13 0.21 8.47 4.74
CA THR A 13 0.35 7.51 5.84
C THR A 13 1.22 8.07 6.95
N ILE A 14 2.37 8.66 6.60
CA ILE A 14 3.30 9.27 7.56
C ILE A 14 2.63 10.46 8.28
N SER A 15 2.05 11.39 7.53
CA SER A 15 1.37 12.56 8.08
C SER A 15 0.25 12.18 9.07
N ARG A 16 -0.55 11.15 8.75
CA ARG A 16 -1.59 10.66 9.67
C ARG A 16 -1.00 9.95 10.90
N PHE A 17 0.14 9.28 10.76
CA PHE A 17 0.82 8.64 11.88
C PHE A 17 1.34 9.68 12.88
N GLU A 18 1.99 10.74 12.39
CA GLU A 18 2.52 11.85 13.20
C GLU A 18 1.40 12.62 13.91
N ALA A 19 0.27 12.84 13.24
CA ALA A 19 -0.89 13.53 13.79
C ALA A 19 -1.80 12.65 14.67
N LEU A 20 -1.37 11.43 15.02
CA LEU A 20 -2.17 10.45 15.78
C LEU A 20 -3.55 10.13 15.15
N ASN A 21 -3.68 10.31 13.83
CA ASN A 21 -4.92 10.19 13.06
C ASN A 21 -5.04 8.83 12.34
N LEU A 22 -4.75 7.74 13.05
CA LEU A 22 -4.99 6.36 12.64
C LEU A 22 -5.59 5.61 13.82
N SER A 23 -6.27 4.50 13.55
CA SER A 23 -6.72 3.63 14.64
C SER A 23 -5.55 3.11 15.46
N PHE A 24 -5.77 2.86 16.75
CA PHE A 24 -4.74 2.34 17.66
C PHE A 24 -4.02 1.10 17.10
N LYS A 25 -4.77 0.14 16.56
CA LYS A 25 -4.21 -1.07 15.95
C LYS A 25 -3.30 -0.76 14.75
N ASN A 26 -3.65 0.24 13.93
CA ASN A 26 -2.80 0.67 12.81
C ASN A 26 -1.53 1.37 13.31
N MET A 27 -1.65 2.22 14.32
CA MET A 27 -0.50 2.87 14.96
C MET A 27 0.50 1.84 15.50
N CYS A 28 0.01 0.85 16.27
CA CYS A 28 0.85 -0.20 16.83
C CYS A 28 1.55 -1.05 15.75
N LYS A 29 0.91 -1.25 14.59
CA LYS A 29 1.52 -1.95 13.45
C LYS A 29 2.60 -1.12 12.74
N LEU A 30 2.37 0.18 12.58
CA LEU A 30 3.29 1.07 11.85
C LEU A 30 4.51 1.46 12.71
N LYS A 31 4.33 1.63 14.02
CA LYS A 31 5.38 2.08 14.93
C LYS A 31 6.71 1.30 14.82
N PRO A 32 6.75 -0.05 14.88
CA PRO A 32 8.01 -0.77 14.75
C PRO A 32 8.62 -0.64 13.35
N LEU A 33 7.80 -0.57 12.30
CA LEU A 33 8.27 -0.42 10.91
C LEU A 33 8.91 0.95 10.66
N LEU A 34 8.27 2.02 11.14
CA LEU A 34 8.77 3.39 11.00
C LEU A 34 10.02 3.62 11.86
N LYS A 35 10.08 3.01 13.05
CA LYS A 35 11.27 3.07 13.91
C LYS A 35 12.49 2.46 13.21
N ARG A 36 12.34 1.23 12.69
CA ARG A 36 13.42 0.54 11.98
C ARG A 36 13.84 1.29 10.72
N TRP A 37 12.88 1.83 9.98
CA TRP A 37 13.15 2.65 8.81
C TRP A 37 14.00 3.89 9.16
N LEU A 38 13.69 4.56 10.27
CA LEU A 38 14.43 5.73 10.74
C LEU A 38 15.88 5.35 11.12
N GLU A 39 16.06 4.25 11.86
CA GLU A 39 17.38 3.74 12.25
C GLU A 39 18.26 3.44 11.02
N ASP A 40 17.68 2.81 9.98
CA ASP A 40 18.41 2.51 8.74
C ASP A 40 18.76 3.78 7.93
N ALA A 41 17.86 4.76 7.92
CA ALA A 41 18.11 6.05 7.28
C ALA A 41 19.27 6.80 7.96
N ASP A 42 19.25 6.88 9.29
CA ASP A 42 20.31 7.53 10.07
C ASP A 42 21.66 6.82 9.87
N ALA A 43 21.68 5.48 9.86
CA ALA A 43 22.89 4.71 9.60
C ALA A 43 23.47 4.97 8.19
N SER A 44 22.60 5.14 7.18
CA SER A 44 23.05 5.44 5.81
C SER A 44 23.65 6.85 5.67
N LEU A 45 23.14 7.84 6.42
CA LEU A 45 23.63 9.21 6.39
C LEU A 45 25.00 9.36 7.07
N ASN A 46 25.26 8.54 8.09
CA ASN A 46 26.49 8.57 8.88
C ASN A 46 27.66 7.80 8.24
N ASN A 47 27.46 7.08 7.13
CA ASN A 47 28.53 6.39 6.40
C ASN A 47 28.43 6.64 4.87
N PRO A 48 28.96 7.77 4.36
CA PRO A 48 28.79 8.17 2.97
C PRO A 48 29.53 7.31 1.94
N THR A 49 30.41 6.39 2.39
CA THR A 49 31.13 5.42 1.53
C THR A 49 30.48 4.04 1.46
N GLY A 50 29.45 3.79 2.27
CA GLY A 50 28.74 2.52 2.30
C GLY A 50 27.71 2.44 1.19
N THR A 51 27.89 1.50 0.27
CA THR A 51 26.80 1.02 -0.60
C THR A 51 25.51 0.88 0.22
N ILE A 52 24.38 1.33 -0.34
CA ILE A 52 23.05 1.13 0.27
C ILE A 52 22.94 -0.35 0.61
N SER A 53 23.15 -0.68 1.89
CA SER A 53 23.15 -2.05 2.35
C SER A 53 21.70 -2.50 2.34
N ILE A 54 21.36 -3.22 1.28
CA ILE A 54 20.10 -3.94 1.17
C ILE A 54 20.01 -4.78 2.46
N PRO A 55 18.96 -4.62 3.28
CA PRO A 55 18.82 -5.44 4.47
C PRO A 55 18.84 -6.90 4.02
N SER A 56 19.71 -7.68 4.65
CA SER A 56 19.82 -9.12 4.39
C SER A 56 18.43 -9.76 4.49
N PRO A 57 18.08 -10.73 3.61
CA PRO A 57 16.80 -11.44 3.67
C PRO A 57 16.44 -11.97 5.07
N ALA A 58 17.45 -12.27 5.91
CA ALA A 58 17.28 -12.69 7.30
C ALA A 58 16.70 -11.60 8.23
N ALA A 59 16.99 -10.31 7.98
CA ALA A 59 16.42 -9.19 8.74
C ALA A 59 14.96 -8.90 8.33
N LEU A 60 14.61 -9.17 7.07
CA LEU A 60 13.24 -9.10 6.57
C LEU A 60 12.38 -10.27 7.05
N ALA A 61 12.97 -11.43 7.34
CA ALA A 61 12.29 -12.60 7.87
C ALA A 61 11.85 -12.47 9.34
N GLN A 62 12.44 -11.54 10.10
CA GLN A 62 11.98 -11.20 11.47
C GLN A 62 10.84 -10.18 11.48
N MET A 63 10.45 -9.66 10.31
CA MET A 63 9.25 -8.83 10.21
C MET A 63 8.01 -9.72 10.33
N PRO A 64 6.97 -9.29 11.06
CA PRO A 64 5.69 -9.99 11.02
C PRO A 64 5.26 -10.14 9.54
N GLU A 65 4.71 -11.30 9.17
CA GLU A 65 4.41 -11.85 7.82
C GLU A 65 3.84 -10.90 6.73
N ALA A 66 3.59 -9.64 7.03
CA ALA A 66 3.15 -8.60 6.13
C ALA A 66 4.14 -8.25 4.99
N VAL A 67 5.42 -8.64 5.07
CA VAL A 67 6.45 -8.27 4.07
C VAL A 67 6.73 -9.37 3.04
N SER A 68 6.38 -10.63 3.32
CA SER A 68 6.59 -11.76 2.39
C SER A 68 5.40 -12.03 1.47
N GLY A 69 4.38 -11.15 1.48
CA GLY A 69 3.17 -11.25 0.68
C GLY A 69 3.17 -10.28 -0.50
N ARG A 70 2.71 -10.78 -1.66
CA ARG A 70 2.34 -10.07 -2.90
C ARG A 70 2.38 -8.53 -2.81
N ARG A 71 3.26 -7.89 -3.59
CA ARG A 71 3.37 -6.42 -3.70
C ARG A 71 1.98 -5.78 -3.79
N ARG A 72 1.73 -4.75 -2.99
CA ARG A 72 0.43 -4.07 -2.97
C ARG A 72 0.13 -3.51 -4.37
N LYS A 73 -1.07 -3.76 -4.89
CA LYS A 73 -1.54 -3.12 -6.14
C LYS A 73 -1.52 -1.60 -5.97
N LYS A 74 -1.08 -0.88 -7.01
CA LYS A 74 -1.16 0.58 -7.04
C LYS A 74 -2.63 1.00 -7.02
N ARG A 75 -2.92 2.17 -6.45
CA ARG A 75 -4.27 2.74 -6.48
C ARG A 75 -4.61 3.13 -7.91
N THR A 76 -5.71 2.59 -8.44
CA THR A 76 -6.26 3.00 -9.74
C THR A 76 -7.08 4.28 -9.57
N SER A 77 -6.82 5.29 -10.39
CA SER A 77 -7.69 6.46 -10.50
C SER A 77 -8.85 6.11 -11.43
N ILE A 78 -10.09 6.23 -10.95
CA ILE A 78 -11.28 5.97 -11.76
C ILE A 78 -11.76 7.32 -12.30
N GLU A 79 -11.79 7.43 -13.63
CA GLU A 79 -12.30 8.62 -14.33
C GLU A 79 -13.75 8.92 -13.96
N THR A 80 -14.15 10.19 -14.08
CA THR A 80 -15.50 10.60 -13.68
C THR A 80 -16.60 9.93 -14.50
N THR A 81 -16.39 9.74 -15.80
CA THR A 81 -17.33 9.03 -16.68
C THR A 81 -17.53 7.58 -16.24
N VAL A 82 -16.44 6.85 -15.99
CA VAL A 82 -16.45 5.47 -15.50
C VAL A 82 -17.14 5.38 -14.13
N ARG A 83 -16.87 6.33 -13.23
CA ARG A 83 -17.51 6.39 -11.91
C ARG A 83 -19.03 6.51 -12.01
N VAL A 84 -19.53 7.41 -12.86
CA VAL A 84 -20.97 7.60 -13.06
C VAL A 84 -21.62 6.32 -13.60
N SER A 85 -20.97 5.63 -14.54
CA SER A 85 -21.45 4.33 -15.05
C SER A 85 -21.50 3.26 -13.96
N LEU A 86 -20.48 3.18 -13.10
CA LEU A 86 -20.46 2.25 -11.97
C LEU A 86 -21.56 2.56 -10.93
N GLU A 87 -21.79 3.83 -10.63
CA GLU A 87 -22.87 4.27 -9.73
C GLU A 87 -24.25 3.93 -10.30
N SER A 88 -24.48 4.14 -11.60
CA SER A 88 -25.73 3.76 -12.26
C SER A 88 -25.98 2.25 -12.21
N ALA A 89 -24.94 1.43 -12.45
CA ALA A 89 -25.05 -0.01 -12.36
C ALA A 89 -25.38 -0.47 -10.92
N PHE A 90 -24.77 0.17 -9.92
CA PHE A 90 -25.04 -0.12 -8.51
C PHE A 90 -26.48 0.19 -8.10
N ILE A 91 -27.06 1.29 -8.60
CA ILE A 91 -28.48 1.64 -8.32
C ILE A 91 -29.43 0.59 -8.90
N GLN A 92 -29.11 0.04 -10.08
CA GLN A 92 -29.93 -1.00 -10.73
C GLN A 92 -29.82 -2.35 -10.00
N ASN A 93 -28.61 -2.76 -9.66
CA ASN A 93 -28.36 -3.98 -8.91
C ASN A 93 -27.16 -3.78 -7.96
N PRO A 94 -27.38 -3.61 -6.65
CA PRO A 94 -26.29 -3.44 -5.68
C PRO A 94 -25.55 -4.75 -5.37
N LYS A 95 -26.03 -5.89 -5.87
CA LYS A 95 -25.44 -7.22 -5.69
C LYS A 95 -25.29 -7.94 -7.04
N PRO A 96 -24.43 -7.42 -7.95
CA PRO A 96 -24.18 -8.09 -9.22
C PRO A 96 -23.51 -9.45 -9.00
N THR A 97 -23.83 -10.39 -9.88
CA THR A 97 -23.17 -11.68 -10.01
C THR A 97 -21.77 -11.51 -10.62
N SER A 98 -20.93 -12.54 -10.50
CA SER A 98 -19.59 -12.52 -11.10
C SER A 98 -19.61 -12.30 -12.61
N GLU A 99 -20.63 -12.82 -13.31
CA GLU A 99 -20.81 -12.64 -14.75
C GLU A 99 -21.13 -11.17 -15.09
N GLU A 100 -22.06 -10.56 -14.34
CA GLU A 100 -22.40 -9.14 -14.50
C GLU A 100 -21.20 -8.22 -14.21
N ILE A 101 -20.37 -8.54 -13.22
CA ILE A 101 -19.14 -7.80 -12.93
C ILE A 101 -18.15 -7.90 -14.09
N CYS A 102 -17.98 -9.09 -14.68
CA CYS A 102 -17.11 -9.29 -15.84
C CYS A 102 -17.60 -8.49 -17.05
N MET A 103 -18.90 -8.54 -17.36
CA MET A 103 -19.49 -7.78 -18.46
C MET A 103 -19.31 -6.27 -18.26
N LEU A 104 -19.51 -5.77 -17.03
CA LEU A 104 -19.33 -4.36 -16.70
C LEU A 104 -17.87 -3.92 -16.82
N ALA A 105 -16.92 -4.75 -16.37
CA ALA A 105 -15.49 -4.49 -16.50
C ALA A 105 -15.07 -4.42 -17.97
N ASP A 106 -15.56 -5.35 -18.81
CA ASP A 106 -15.26 -5.37 -20.24
C ASP A 106 -15.87 -4.14 -20.96
N ALA A 107 -17.12 -3.78 -20.64
CA ALA A 107 -17.79 -2.59 -21.19
C ALA A 107 -17.09 -1.27 -20.82
N LEU A 108 -16.51 -1.20 -19.62
CA LEU A 108 -15.79 -0.02 -19.11
C LEU A 108 -14.28 -0.08 -19.37
N CYS A 109 -13.78 -1.12 -20.05
CA CYS A 109 -12.36 -1.36 -20.29
C CYS A 109 -11.50 -1.30 -19.00
N MET A 110 -12.02 -1.86 -17.90
CA MET A 110 -11.34 -1.92 -16.60
C MET A 110 -10.64 -3.26 -16.40
N GLU A 111 -9.50 -3.24 -15.70
CA GLU A 111 -8.75 -4.46 -15.35
C GLU A 111 -9.55 -5.36 -14.39
N LYS A 112 -9.51 -6.67 -14.63
CA LYS A 112 -10.20 -7.73 -13.85
C LYS A 112 -9.52 -8.03 -12.50
#